data_AF-A0A226WX55-F1
#
_entry.id   AF-A0A226WX55-F1
#
_cell.length_a   1.000
_cell.length_b   1.000
_cell.length_c   1.000
_cell.angle_alpha   90.00
_cell.angle_beta   90.00
_cell.angle_gamma   90.00
#
_symmetry.space_group_name_H-M   'P 1'
#
loop_
_entity.id
_entity.type
_entity.pdbx_description
1 polymer ?
#
loop_
_entity_poly.entity_id
_entity_poly.type
_entity_poly.pdbx_seq_one_letter_code
_entity_poly.pdbx_strand_id
1 'polypeptide(L)'
;MIEECCARASPAVVALESEGRYPWLQEEYHDDFFLGDYHPIRQDFRAEEFLRATSNQRVIGSVHVEAERSRDEQVAETQWLHQVNERFGFPNAVVAHAWFDRDDCAEILAQQAQFPLVRGFRSNPVTSSAFDQAIAGQPGTMQDSAWLDGFALLEQFNLSWDLRVPPWHLPDAAEVTSAFPQIRIALNHAGFAWEHSEAGLRRWRGRMETLAGQPNGHVKLSEFCLKDEPWGYESNRAVVARHLPL
;
A
#
# COMPACT_ATOMS: atom_id res chain seq x y z
N MET A 1 -10.47 5.52 -4.01
CA MET A 1 -10.59 4.72 -2.78
C MET A 1 -10.00 5.55 -1.66
N ILE A 2 -10.77 5.81 -0.61
CA ILE A 2 -10.27 6.49 0.59
C ILE A 2 -9.98 5.39 1.60
N GLU A 3 -8.71 5.23 1.94
CA GLU A 3 -8.21 4.35 3.00
C GLU A 3 -7.99 5.27 4.21
N GLU A 4 -8.87 5.17 5.21
CA GLU A 4 -8.74 5.90 6.48
C GLU A 4 -7.87 5.08 7.43
N CYS A 5 -6.56 5.32 7.39
CA CYS A 5 -5.69 5.08 8.54
C CYS A 5 -5.69 6.40 9.31
N CYS A 6 -6.24 6.48 10.52
CA CYS A 6 -5.73 7.45 11.49
C CYS A 6 -5.94 6.99 12.93
N ALA A 7 -4.88 7.08 13.73
CA ALA A 7 -4.75 6.49 15.06
C ALA A 7 -5.74 7.00 16.13
N ARG A 8 -6.70 7.88 15.79
CA ARG A 8 -7.81 8.29 16.66
C ARG A 8 -9.20 8.29 16.01
N ALA A 9 -9.29 7.95 14.72
CA ALA A 9 -10.55 7.86 14.00
C ALA A 9 -10.46 6.69 13.01
N SER A 10 -10.97 5.55 13.46
CA SER A 10 -11.01 4.27 12.74
C SER A 10 -9.66 3.51 12.64
N PRO A 11 -9.52 2.37 13.33
CA PRO A 11 -8.40 1.46 13.11
C PRO A 11 -8.49 0.90 11.68
N ALA A 12 -7.45 1.09 10.87
CA ALA A 12 -7.31 0.33 9.66
C ALA A 12 -6.81 -1.09 10.01
N VAL A 13 -7.67 -2.07 9.74
CA VAL A 13 -7.44 -3.44 9.27
C VAL A 13 -6.13 -4.12 9.68
N VAL A 14 -6.16 -4.82 10.81
CA VAL A 14 -5.41 -6.07 11.00
C VAL A 14 -6.28 -7.04 11.80
N ALA A 15 -6.60 -8.21 11.24
CA ALA A 15 -7.37 -9.24 11.94
C ALA A 15 -6.40 -10.30 12.51
N LEU A 16 -6.24 -10.37 13.84
CA LEU A 16 -5.54 -11.47 14.53
C LEU A 16 -6.48 -12.66 14.84
N GLU A 17 -7.66 -12.72 14.20
CA GLU A 17 -8.54 -13.91 14.24
C GLU A 17 -8.50 -14.76 12.96
N SER A 18 -7.63 -14.40 12.00
CA SER A 18 -6.99 -15.47 11.26
C SER A 18 -6.03 -16.15 12.24
N GLU A 19 -5.80 -17.45 12.18
CA GLU A 19 -4.60 -18.07 12.80
C GLU A 19 -3.28 -17.51 12.22
N GLY A 20 -3.34 -16.38 11.52
CA GLY A 20 -2.24 -15.74 10.82
C GLY A 20 -1.31 -15.00 11.75
N ARG A 21 -0.04 -15.12 11.40
CA ARG A 21 1.03 -14.42 12.09
C ARG A 21 1.31 -13.10 11.39
N TYR A 22 1.34 -12.04 12.16
CA TYR A 22 1.66 -10.67 11.74
C TYR A 22 2.82 -10.17 12.60
N PRO A 23 4.08 -10.57 12.29
CA PRO A 23 5.22 -10.28 13.14
C PRO A 23 5.35 -8.80 13.50
N TRP A 24 5.20 -7.89 12.54
CA TRP A 24 5.30 -6.44 12.74
C TRP A 24 4.29 -5.86 13.76
N LEU A 25 3.13 -6.51 13.92
CA LEU A 25 2.08 -6.08 14.85
C LEU A 25 2.14 -6.83 16.19
N GLN A 26 2.59 -8.09 16.17
CA GLN A 26 2.58 -8.98 17.32
C GLN A 26 3.90 -8.92 18.11
N GLU A 27 5.04 -9.01 17.42
CA GLU A 27 6.36 -9.35 18.01
C GLU A 27 7.47 -8.34 17.66
N GLU A 28 7.53 -7.87 16.42
CA GLU A 28 8.59 -7.03 15.86
C GLU A 28 8.22 -5.55 15.93
N TYR A 29 8.24 -5.00 17.15
CA TYR A 29 7.89 -3.59 17.34
C TYR A 29 8.95 -2.64 16.76
N HIS A 30 8.49 -1.62 16.03
CA HIS A 30 9.33 -0.55 15.47
C HIS A 30 9.07 0.77 16.19
N ASP A 31 9.98 1.14 17.11
CA ASP A 31 9.94 2.44 17.81
C ASP A 31 9.91 3.63 16.82
N ASP A 32 10.50 3.45 15.64
CA ASP A 32 10.63 4.49 14.62
C ASP A 32 9.60 4.44 13.49
N PHE A 33 8.48 3.72 13.66
CA PHE A 33 7.43 3.62 12.65
C PHE A 33 7.03 4.99 12.07
N PHE A 34 6.85 5.05 10.76
CA PHE A 34 6.74 6.32 10.03
C PHE A 34 5.44 7.10 10.32
N LEU A 35 4.43 6.45 10.92
CA LEU A 35 3.20 7.10 11.43
C LEU A 35 3.18 7.27 12.95
N GLY A 36 4.28 6.95 13.64
CA GLY A 36 4.39 7.09 15.09
C GLY A 36 3.91 5.85 15.85
N ASP A 37 3.46 6.05 17.09
CA ASP A 37 3.05 4.96 17.97
C ASP A 37 1.82 4.22 17.44
N TYR A 38 2.01 2.96 17.09
CA TYR A 38 0.98 2.06 16.58
C TYR A 38 0.51 1.01 17.60
N HIS A 39 0.90 1.12 18.88
CA HIS A 39 0.35 0.26 19.94
C HIS A 39 -1.19 0.20 19.96
N PRO A 40 -1.95 1.29 19.74
CA PRO A 40 -3.41 1.25 19.77
C PRO A 40 -4.06 0.33 18.72
N ILE A 41 -3.36 0.01 17.63
CA ILE A 41 -3.88 -0.88 16.57
C ILE A 41 -3.43 -2.33 16.74
N ARG A 42 -2.68 -2.67 17.80
CA ARG A 42 -2.23 -4.04 18.12
C ARG A 42 -3.36 -4.89 18.72
N GLN A 43 -4.47 -4.95 18.02
CA GLN A 43 -5.67 -5.68 18.40
C GLN A 43 -6.41 -6.12 17.15
N ASP A 44 -7.35 -7.04 17.32
CA ASP A 44 -8.20 -7.48 16.22
C ASP A 44 -9.06 -6.36 15.64
N PHE A 45 -9.05 -6.27 14.32
CA PHE A 45 -10.00 -5.51 13.54
C PHE A 45 -10.60 -6.40 12.46
N ARG A 46 -11.79 -6.94 12.72
CA ARG A 46 -12.43 -7.95 11.87
C ARG A 46 -13.50 -7.31 10.98
N ALA A 47 -14.15 -8.14 10.17
CA ALA A 47 -15.22 -7.69 9.29
C ALA A 47 -16.38 -7.03 10.06
N GLU A 48 -16.72 -7.55 11.23
CA GLU A 48 -17.75 -6.94 12.09
C GLU A 48 -17.34 -5.56 12.62
N GLU A 49 -16.07 -5.39 13.04
CA GLU A 49 -15.53 -4.08 13.44
C GLU A 49 -15.53 -3.12 12.26
N PHE A 50 -15.13 -3.57 11.07
CA PHE A 50 -15.18 -2.78 9.85
C PHE A 50 -16.60 -2.30 9.57
N LEU A 51 -17.58 -3.21 9.52
CA LEU A 51 -18.99 -2.87 9.29
C LEU A 51 -19.55 -1.89 10.32
N ARG A 52 -19.15 -2.04 11.59
CA ARG A 52 -19.51 -1.13 12.68
C ARG A 52 -18.86 0.24 12.50
N ALA A 53 -17.58 0.28 12.17
CA ALA A 53 -16.81 1.52 11.98
C ALA A 53 -17.31 2.32 10.78
N THR A 54 -17.81 1.63 9.75
CA THR A 54 -18.31 2.26 8.53
C THR A 54 -19.83 2.43 8.49
N SER A 55 -20.54 2.24 9.61
CA SER A 55 -22.00 2.21 9.63
C SER A 55 -22.65 3.55 9.23
N ASN A 56 -21.92 4.65 9.33
CA ASN A 56 -22.37 6.00 9.00
C ASN A 56 -21.98 6.41 7.57
N GLN A 57 -21.31 5.53 6.83
CA GLN A 57 -20.84 5.76 5.48
C GLN A 57 -21.54 4.77 4.52
N ARG A 58 -21.84 5.22 3.31
CA ARG A 58 -22.34 4.33 2.26
C ARG A 58 -21.17 3.59 1.60
N VAL A 59 -20.62 2.60 2.30
CA VAL A 59 -19.59 1.71 1.74
C VAL A 59 -20.27 0.64 0.89
N ILE A 60 -20.06 0.72 -0.43
CA ILE A 60 -20.60 -0.25 -1.40
C ILE A 60 -19.61 -1.35 -1.76
N GLY A 61 -18.36 -1.21 -1.34
CA GLY A 61 -17.29 -2.16 -1.57
C GLY A 61 -16.01 -1.75 -0.84
N SER A 62 -15.14 -2.71 -0.54
CA SER A 62 -13.80 -2.46 -0.02
C SER A 62 -12.73 -3.26 -0.76
N VAL A 63 -11.50 -2.79 -0.68
CA VAL A 63 -10.32 -3.50 -1.18
C VAL A 63 -9.41 -3.76 0.01
N HIS A 64 -9.10 -5.03 0.28
CA HIS A 64 -8.10 -5.38 1.28
C HIS A 64 -6.73 -5.35 0.61
N VAL A 65 -5.77 -4.68 1.25
CA VAL A 65 -4.37 -4.71 0.84
C VAL A 65 -3.62 -5.55 1.85
N GLU A 66 -2.75 -6.45 1.38
CA GLU A 66 -1.94 -7.34 2.22
C GLU A 66 -1.44 -6.63 3.48
N ALA A 67 -1.61 -7.25 4.64
CA ALA A 67 -1.33 -6.61 5.92
C ALA A 67 0.02 -7.05 6.50
N GLU A 68 1.00 -7.34 5.63
CA GLU A 68 2.34 -7.78 6.00
C GLU A 68 2.29 -9.07 6.84
N ARG A 69 1.38 -10.00 6.48
CA ARG A 69 1.33 -11.35 7.06
C ARG A 69 2.68 -12.03 6.89
N SER A 70 3.02 -12.94 7.79
CA SER A 70 4.26 -13.70 7.78
C SER A 70 4.58 -14.23 6.37
N ARG A 71 5.86 -14.13 5.96
CA ARG A 71 6.27 -14.32 4.55
C ARG A 71 6.26 -15.76 4.08
N ASP A 72 6.09 -16.71 4.99
CA ASP A 72 5.79 -18.11 4.74
C ASP A 72 4.28 -18.40 4.65
N GLU A 73 3.42 -17.38 4.83
CA GLU A 73 1.95 -17.45 4.80
C GLU A 73 1.34 -16.51 3.74
N GLN A 74 2.09 -16.11 2.70
CA GLN A 74 1.69 -15.08 1.73
C GLN A 74 0.31 -15.37 1.08
N VAL A 75 0.06 -16.63 0.74
CA VAL A 75 -1.20 -17.06 0.10
C VAL A 75 -2.33 -17.25 1.11
N ALA A 76 -2.00 -17.57 2.37
CA ALA A 76 -2.97 -17.85 3.42
C ALA A 76 -3.81 -16.61 3.78
N GLU A 77 -3.24 -15.40 3.69
CA GLU A 77 -4.01 -14.16 3.86
C GLU A 77 -5.12 -14.05 2.82
N THR A 78 -4.77 -14.22 1.54
CA THR A 78 -5.72 -14.15 0.43
C THR A 78 -6.80 -15.22 0.54
N GLN A 79 -6.44 -16.45 0.89
CA GLN A 79 -7.40 -17.53 1.10
C GLN A 79 -8.40 -17.20 2.22
N TRP A 80 -7.91 -16.71 3.35
CA TRP A 80 -8.75 -16.28 4.47
C TRP A 80 -9.69 -15.14 4.06
N LEU A 81 -9.22 -14.15 3.30
CA LEU A 81 -10.07 -13.04 2.85
C LEU A 81 -11.24 -13.47 1.95
N HIS A 82 -11.09 -14.57 1.20
CA HIS A 82 -12.21 -15.12 0.44
C HIS A 82 -13.28 -15.72 1.35
N GLN A 83 -12.89 -16.40 2.43
CA GLN A 83 -13.82 -16.90 3.44
C GLN A 83 -14.53 -15.74 4.16
N VAL A 84 -13.81 -14.64 4.43
CA VAL A 84 -14.40 -13.42 4.99
C VAL A 84 -15.41 -12.81 4.01
N ASN A 85 -15.09 -12.73 2.72
CA ASN A 85 -16.02 -12.24 1.70
C ASN A 85 -17.27 -13.12 1.60
N GLU A 86 -17.14 -14.44 1.61
CA GLU A 86 -18.28 -15.36 1.58
C GLU A 86 -19.24 -15.16 2.77
N ARG A 87 -18.70 -14.83 3.95
CA ARG A 87 -19.49 -14.66 5.17
C ARG A 87 -20.06 -13.25 5.34
N PHE A 88 -19.33 -12.21 4.96
CA PHE A 88 -19.66 -10.82 5.27
C PHE A 88 -19.90 -9.93 4.05
N GLY A 89 -19.61 -10.41 2.83
CA GLY A 89 -19.71 -9.65 1.59
C GLY A 89 -18.54 -8.69 1.32
N PHE A 90 -17.52 -8.68 2.19
CA PHE A 90 -16.31 -7.84 2.10
C PHE A 90 -15.05 -8.67 2.41
N PRO A 91 -13.88 -8.35 1.85
CA PRO A 91 -13.63 -7.31 0.84
C PRO A 91 -14.12 -7.74 -0.56
N ASN A 92 -14.19 -6.80 -1.50
CA ASN A 92 -14.67 -7.04 -2.88
C ASN A 92 -13.52 -7.08 -3.90
N ALA A 93 -12.31 -6.70 -3.48
CA ALA A 93 -11.08 -7.04 -4.15
C ALA A 93 -9.95 -7.22 -3.12
N VAL A 94 -8.91 -7.91 -3.54
CA VAL A 94 -7.70 -8.15 -2.75
C VAL A 94 -6.49 -7.67 -3.56
N VAL A 95 -5.65 -6.86 -2.91
CA VAL A 95 -4.27 -6.65 -3.31
C VAL A 95 -3.43 -7.60 -2.46
N ALA A 96 -2.93 -8.66 -3.10
CA ALA A 96 -2.19 -9.73 -2.46
C ALA A 96 -0.71 -9.37 -2.26
N HIS A 97 0.05 -10.25 -1.62
CA HIS A 97 1.48 -10.12 -1.48
C HIS A 97 2.23 -11.11 -2.38
N ALA A 98 3.36 -10.67 -2.92
CA ALA A 98 4.41 -11.45 -3.57
C ALA A 98 5.72 -10.65 -3.50
N TRP A 99 6.86 -11.31 -3.50
CA TRP A 99 8.17 -10.66 -3.68
C TRP A 99 8.60 -10.79 -5.13
N PHE A 100 8.96 -9.69 -5.77
CA PHE A 100 9.32 -9.70 -7.19
C PHE A 100 10.77 -10.13 -7.44
N ASP A 101 11.63 -10.02 -6.43
CA ASP A 101 13.05 -10.32 -6.47
C ASP A 101 13.39 -11.74 -5.97
N ARG A 102 12.38 -12.57 -5.66
CA ARG A 102 12.57 -13.96 -5.20
C ARG A 102 12.32 -14.98 -6.30
N ASP A 103 13.02 -16.11 -6.21
CA ASP A 103 12.91 -17.23 -7.15
C ASP A 103 11.49 -17.84 -7.20
N ASP A 104 10.72 -17.73 -6.11
CA ASP A 104 9.35 -18.23 -6.00
C ASP A 104 8.29 -17.24 -6.51
N CYS A 105 8.67 -16.06 -7.01
CA CYS A 105 7.77 -15.01 -7.47
C CYS A 105 6.70 -15.53 -8.43
N ALA A 106 7.10 -16.21 -9.51
CA ALA A 106 6.17 -16.72 -10.52
C ALA A 106 5.17 -17.73 -9.95
N GLU A 107 5.62 -18.58 -9.03
CA GLU A 107 4.77 -19.56 -8.35
C GLU A 107 3.74 -18.87 -7.45
N ILE A 108 4.18 -17.92 -6.61
CA ILE A 108 3.29 -17.19 -5.70
C ILE A 108 2.27 -16.37 -6.50
N LEU A 109 2.68 -15.68 -7.56
CA LEU A 109 1.77 -14.95 -8.44
C LEU A 109 0.71 -15.87 -9.04
N ALA A 110 1.11 -17.05 -9.54
CA ALA A 110 0.20 -18.02 -10.12
C ALA A 110 -0.79 -18.60 -9.08
N GLN A 111 -0.34 -18.89 -7.86
CA GLN A 111 -1.22 -19.35 -6.78
C GLN A 111 -2.24 -18.28 -6.39
N GLN A 112 -1.79 -17.05 -6.19
CA GLN A 112 -2.65 -15.92 -5.83
C GLN A 112 -3.65 -15.59 -6.96
N ALA A 113 -3.26 -15.71 -8.23
CA ALA A 113 -4.14 -15.44 -9.37
C ALA A 113 -5.31 -16.44 -9.51
N GLN A 114 -5.29 -17.58 -8.81
CA GLN A 114 -6.42 -18.51 -8.75
C GLN A 114 -7.60 -17.94 -7.94
N PHE A 115 -7.34 -16.93 -7.10
CA PHE A 115 -8.33 -16.32 -6.22
C PHE A 115 -9.07 -15.18 -6.94
N PRO A 116 -10.40 -15.30 -7.16
CA PRO A 116 -11.13 -14.39 -8.05
C PRO A 116 -11.25 -12.94 -7.55
N LEU A 117 -11.03 -12.68 -6.25
CA LEU A 117 -11.01 -11.31 -5.73
C LEU A 117 -9.66 -10.62 -5.94
N VAL A 118 -8.59 -11.34 -6.30
CA VAL A 118 -7.26 -10.74 -6.49
C VAL A 118 -7.27 -9.80 -7.71
N ARG A 119 -6.82 -8.56 -7.50
CA ARG A 119 -6.77 -7.52 -8.54
C ARG A 119 -5.41 -6.84 -8.66
N GLY A 120 -4.51 -7.07 -7.71
CA GLY A 120 -3.16 -6.55 -7.74
C GLY A 120 -2.28 -7.13 -6.65
N PHE A 121 -1.06 -6.61 -6.58
CA PHE A 121 -0.08 -6.95 -5.57
C PHE A 121 0.53 -5.73 -4.91
N ARG A 122 0.87 -5.85 -3.62
CA ARG A 122 1.79 -4.95 -2.94
C ARG A 122 3.06 -5.71 -2.62
N SER A 123 4.13 -5.29 -3.27
CA SER A 123 5.51 -5.69 -3.06
C SER A 123 6.30 -4.41 -2.86
N ASN A 124 6.81 -4.19 -1.65
CA ASN A 124 7.52 -2.95 -1.35
C ASN A 124 8.98 -3.13 -1.77
N PRO A 125 9.50 -2.30 -2.69
CA PRO A 125 10.91 -2.36 -3.05
C PRO A 125 11.77 -1.94 -1.84
N VAL A 126 13.04 -2.32 -1.89
CA VAL A 126 14.05 -1.75 -1.00
C VAL A 126 14.15 -0.25 -1.27
N THR A 127 14.07 0.55 -0.20
CA THR A 127 14.09 2.02 -0.26
C THR A 127 15.09 2.56 0.74
N SER A 128 15.59 3.77 0.52
CA SER A 128 16.47 4.45 1.46
C SER A 128 15.65 5.18 2.52
N SER A 129 16.22 5.36 3.72
CA SER A 129 15.59 6.14 4.79
C SER A 129 15.69 7.66 4.57
N ALA A 130 16.53 8.11 3.64
CA ALA A 130 16.73 9.52 3.32
C ALA A 130 17.04 9.73 1.83
N PHE A 131 16.67 10.92 1.32
CA PHE A 131 16.85 11.30 -0.09
C PHE A 131 18.31 11.30 -0.56
N ASP A 132 19.26 11.60 0.32
CA ASP A 132 20.69 11.72 -0.01
C ASP A 132 21.45 10.38 0.10
N GLN A 133 20.76 9.31 0.50
CA GLN A 133 21.35 7.97 0.55
C GLN A 133 21.14 7.23 -0.78
N ALA A 134 22.23 7.06 -1.53
CA ALA A 134 22.21 6.34 -2.80
C ALA A 134 22.09 4.83 -2.59
N ILE A 135 21.02 4.23 -3.10
CA ILE A 135 20.79 2.78 -3.12
C ILE A 135 20.43 2.25 -4.52
N ALA A 136 20.46 3.11 -5.54
CA ALA A 136 20.02 2.74 -6.89
C ALA A 136 20.77 1.50 -7.40
N GLY A 137 20.01 0.54 -7.93
CA GLY A 137 20.54 -0.72 -8.47
C GLY A 137 20.99 -1.74 -7.43
N GLN A 138 20.76 -1.50 -6.14
CA GLN A 138 20.94 -2.54 -5.12
C GLN A 138 19.85 -3.61 -5.24
N PRO A 139 20.08 -4.85 -4.74
CA PRO A 139 19.06 -5.90 -4.76
C PRO A 139 17.73 -5.46 -4.13
N GLY A 140 16.63 -5.81 -4.78
CA GLY A 140 15.26 -5.50 -4.36
C GLY A 140 14.82 -4.05 -4.61
N THR A 141 15.67 -3.18 -5.16
CA THR A 141 15.28 -1.81 -5.55
C THR A 141 14.53 -1.80 -6.89
N MET A 142 13.90 -0.69 -7.22
CA MET A 142 13.18 -0.52 -8.49
C MET A 142 14.08 -0.47 -9.74
N GLN A 143 15.40 -0.52 -9.57
CA GLN A 143 16.38 -0.67 -10.67
C GLN A 143 17.06 -2.04 -10.69
N ASP A 144 16.72 -2.92 -9.74
CA ASP A 144 17.22 -4.29 -9.75
C ASP A 144 16.56 -5.07 -10.88
N SER A 145 17.36 -5.69 -11.75
CA SER A 145 16.87 -6.51 -12.85
C SER A 145 16.04 -7.69 -12.36
N ALA A 146 16.40 -8.34 -11.25
CA ALA A 146 15.63 -9.46 -10.73
C ALA A 146 14.24 -9.01 -10.27
N TRP A 147 14.18 -7.87 -9.58
CA TRP A 147 12.91 -7.25 -9.19
C TRP A 147 12.06 -6.86 -10.40
N LEU A 148 12.68 -6.26 -11.44
CA LEU A 148 11.98 -5.85 -12.66
C LEU A 148 11.46 -7.05 -13.45
N ASP A 149 12.22 -8.15 -13.51
CA ASP A 149 11.80 -9.38 -14.17
C ASP A 149 10.58 -10.00 -13.48
N GLY A 150 10.55 -10.03 -12.14
CA GLY A 150 9.39 -10.49 -11.39
C GLY A 150 8.19 -9.54 -11.49
N PHE A 151 8.44 -8.23 -11.47
CA PHE A 151 7.40 -7.20 -11.66
C PHE A 151 6.71 -7.34 -13.02
N ALA A 152 7.47 -7.63 -14.08
CA ALA A 152 6.95 -7.82 -15.44
C ALA A 152 5.93 -8.96 -15.55
N LEU A 153 5.98 -9.95 -14.65
CA LEU A 153 5.02 -11.07 -14.63
C LEU A 153 3.58 -10.61 -14.35
N LEU A 154 3.38 -9.47 -13.67
CA LEU A 154 2.04 -8.94 -13.39
C LEU A 154 1.20 -8.71 -14.66
N GLU A 155 1.85 -8.35 -15.77
CA GLU A 155 1.18 -8.16 -17.06
C GLU A 155 0.49 -9.46 -17.54
N GLN A 156 1.14 -10.61 -17.33
CA GLN A 156 0.61 -11.91 -17.76
C GLN A 156 -0.71 -12.26 -17.04
N PHE A 157 -0.88 -11.76 -15.82
CA PHE A 157 -2.08 -11.98 -15.01
C PHE A 157 -3.07 -10.80 -15.08
N ASN A 158 -2.75 -9.71 -15.79
CA ASN A 158 -3.54 -8.47 -15.82
C ASN A 158 -3.80 -7.87 -14.42
N LEU A 159 -2.78 -7.92 -13.56
CA LEU A 159 -2.86 -7.48 -12.16
C LEU A 159 -2.16 -6.13 -11.99
N SER A 160 -2.68 -5.29 -11.07
CA SER A 160 -2.08 -3.99 -10.75
C SER A 160 -0.97 -4.10 -9.70
N TRP A 161 -0.18 -3.04 -9.55
CA TRP A 161 0.74 -2.87 -8.43
C TRP A 161 0.28 -1.74 -7.51
N ASP A 162 0.16 -2.03 -6.22
CA ASP A 162 0.04 -1.02 -5.17
C ASP A 162 1.44 -0.55 -4.77
N LEU A 163 1.76 0.70 -5.13
CA LEU A 163 3.05 1.32 -4.95
C LEU A 163 3.09 2.05 -3.60
N ARG A 164 3.99 1.63 -2.70
CA ARG A 164 4.30 2.32 -1.44
C ARG A 164 5.81 2.54 -1.35
N VAL A 165 6.24 3.79 -1.54
CA VAL A 165 7.65 4.19 -1.40
C VAL A 165 7.74 5.58 -0.76
N PRO A 166 8.85 5.90 -0.07
CA PRO A 166 9.11 7.27 0.37
C PRO A 166 9.07 8.26 -0.81
N PRO A 167 8.71 9.54 -0.58
CA PRO A 167 8.45 10.48 -1.67
C PRO A 167 9.64 10.69 -2.61
N TRP A 168 10.87 10.55 -2.09
CA TRP A 168 12.08 10.69 -2.89
C TRP A 168 12.29 9.61 -3.94
N HIS A 169 11.61 8.46 -3.82
CA HIS A 169 11.65 7.38 -4.79
C HIS A 169 10.50 7.44 -5.82
N LEU A 170 9.63 8.47 -5.78
CA LEU A 170 8.60 8.63 -6.80
C LEU A 170 9.16 8.79 -8.23
N PRO A 171 10.31 9.47 -8.46
CA PRO A 171 10.95 9.46 -9.78
C PRO A 171 11.32 8.06 -10.27
N ASP A 172 11.92 7.24 -9.40
CA ASP A 172 12.25 5.84 -9.71
C ASP A 172 10.99 5.04 -10.05
N ALA A 173 9.92 5.24 -9.28
CA ALA A 173 8.63 4.59 -9.53
C ALA A 173 8.00 5.05 -10.85
N ALA A 174 8.19 6.31 -11.25
CA ALA A 174 7.74 6.83 -12.53
C ALA A 174 8.48 6.19 -13.71
N GLU A 175 9.79 5.90 -13.56
CA GLU A 175 10.57 5.15 -14.55
C GLU A 175 10.02 3.73 -14.73
N VAL A 176 9.76 3.00 -13.64
CA VAL A 176 9.11 1.68 -13.69
C VAL A 176 7.73 1.78 -14.35
N THR A 177 6.91 2.74 -13.92
CA THR A 177 5.56 2.94 -14.48
C THR A 177 5.61 3.18 -15.99
N SER A 178 6.58 3.96 -16.46
CA SER A 178 6.79 4.24 -17.90
C SER A 178 7.29 3.03 -18.68
N ALA A 179 8.17 2.22 -18.07
CA ALA A 179 8.72 1.02 -18.68
C ALA A 179 7.68 -0.10 -18.87
N PHE A 180 6.63 -0.13 -18.03
CA PHE A 180 5.58 -1.15 -18.06
C PHE A 180 4.18 -0.53 -18.23
N PRO A 181 3.86 0.04 -19.41
CA PRO A 181 2.62 0.79 -19.63
C PRO A 181 1.34 -0.05 -19.50
N GLN A 182 1.46 -1.38 -19.54
CA GLN A 182 0.34 -2.33 -19.45
C GLN A 182 0.00 -2.69 -18.00
N ILE A 183 0.90 -2.42 -17.06
CA ILE A 183 0.67 -2.66 -15.62
C ILE A 183 0.10 -1.38 -15.02
N ARG A 184 -1.09 -1.48 -14.42
CA ARG A 184 -1.71 -0.36 -13.70
C ARG A 184 -1.05 -0.19 -12.35
N ILE A 185 -0.74 1.05 -11.99
CA ILE A 185 -0.08 1.39 -10.73
C ILE A 185 -1.04 2.22 -9.88
N ALA A 186 -1.18 1.85 -8.62
CA ALA A 186 -1.91 2.63 -7.63
C ALA A 186 -0.94 3.10 -6.54
N LEU A 187 -0.53 4.37 -6.61
CA LEU A 187 0.29 5.00 -5.61
C LEU A 187 -0.50 5.16 -4.30
N ASN A 188 -0.01 4.55 -3.24
CA ASN A 188 -0.60 4.63 -1.92
C ASN A 188 -0.38 6.01 -1.29
N HIS A 189 -1.32 6.39 -0.42
CA HIS A 189 -1.19 7.50 0.54
C HIS A 189 -0.75 8.83 -0.08
N ALA A 190 -1.19 9.12 -1.30
CA ALA A 190 -0.80 10.30 -2.06
C ALA A 190 0.74 10.48 -2.16
N GLY A 191 1.50 9.39 -2.21
CA GLY A 191 2.96 9.46 -2.24
C GLY A 191 3.56 10.11 -1.00
N PHE A 192 2.92 9.95 0.16
CA PHE A 192 3.40 10.35 1.48
C PHE A 192 3.83 11.82 1.57
N ALA A 193 2.87 12.74 1.61
CA ALA A 193 3.15 14.15 1.89
C ALA A 193 3.60 14.38 3.35
N TRP A 194 4.69 13.80 3.83
CA TRP A 194 5.11 13.83 5.24
C TRP A 194 5.50 15.21 5.78
N GLU A 195 5.66 16.21 4.91
CA GLU A 195 5.97 17.58 5.32
C GLU A 195 4.91 18.55 4.79
N HIS A 196 4.05 19.06 5.67
CA HIS A 196 2.96 19.97 5.30
C HIS A 196 3.36 21.45 5.25
N SER A 197 4.63 21.79 5.50
CA SER A 197 5.13 23.14 5.22
C SER A 197 5.01 23.46 3.72
N GLU A 198 4.84 24.73 3.36
CA GLU A 198 4.76 25.13 1.94
C GLU A 198 5.99 24.68 1.12
N ALA A 199 7.18 24.67 1.72
CA ALA A 199 8.38 24.14 1.07
C ALA A 199 8.34 22.61 0.91
N GLY A 200 7.88 21.89 1.94
CA GLY A 200 7.69 20.43 1.91
C GLY A 200 6.67 20.01 0.85
N LEU A 201 5.50 20.64 0.83
CA LEU A 201 4.46 20.40 -0.16
C LEU A 201 4.92 20.71 -1.59
N ARG A 202 5.75 21.74 -1.81
CA ARG A 202 6.34 21.99 -3.13
C ARG A 202 7.29 20.86 -3.56
N ARG A 203 8.15 20.37 -2.66
CA ARG A 203 9.06 19.24 -2.96
C ARG A 203 8.28 17.96 -3.26
N TRP A 204 7.32 17.63 -2.42
CA TRP A 204 6.43 16.48 -2.60
C TRP A 204 5.65 16.57 -3.92
N ARG A 205 5.07 17.74 -4.24
CA ARG A 205 4.37 17.96 -5.51
C ARG A 205 5.27 17.73 -6.73
N GLY A 206 6.49 18.27 -6.73
CA GLY A 206 7.42 18.08 -7.84
C GLY A 206 7.75 16.60 -8.09
N ARG A 207 7.79 15.78 -7.02
CA ARG A 207 7.95 14.33 -7.11
C ARG A 207 6.70 13.64 -7.64
N MET A 208 5.51 14.04 -7.17
CA MET A 208 4.22 13.53 -7.67
C MET A 208 4.01 13.81 -9.17
N GLU A 209 4.46 14.97 -9.66
CA GLU A 209 4.35 15.34 -11.07
C GLU A 209 5.10 14.37 -12.00
N THR A 210 6.13 13.66 -11.51
CA THR A 210 6.83 12.62 -12.29
C THR A 210 5.93 11.42 -12.58
N LEU A 211 5.13 10.99 -11.61
CA LEU A 211 4.18 9.89 -11.77
C LEU A 211 2.90 10.33 -12.47
N ALA A 212 2.43 11.56 -12.22
CA ALA A 212 1.21 12.09 -12.84
C ALA A 212 1.30 12.18 -14.37
N GLY A 213 2.51 12.21 -14.94
CA GLY A 213 2.73 12.13 -16.39
C GLY A 213 2.47 10.75 -17.00
N GLN A 214 2.30 9.70 -16.18
CA GLN A 214 2.15 8.32 -16.66
C GLN A 214 0.66 7.93 -16.75
N PRO A 215 0.16 7.47 -17.92
CA PRO A 215 -1.27 7.20 -18.13
C PRO A 215 -1.80 5.97 -17.37
N ASN A 216 -0.92 5.07 -16.97
CA ASN A 216 -1.20 3.88 -16.15
C ASN A 216 -0.99 4.13 -14.64
N GLY A 217 -0.66 5.36 -14.24
CA GLY A 217 -0.52 5.78 -12.85
C GLY A 217 -1.83 6.32 -12.26
N HIS A 218 -2.19 5.80 -11.08
CA HIS A 218 -3.33 6.26 -10.29
C HIS A 218 -2.88 6.59 -8.87
N VAL A 219 -3.59 7.48 -8.19
CA VAL A 219 -3.27 7.90 -6.82
C VAL A 219 -4.42 7.54 -5.89
N LYS A 220 -4.10 6.84 -4.78
CA LYS A 220 -5.01 6.66 -3.65
C LYS A 220 -4.92 7.87 -2.73
N LEU A 221 -6.08 8.40 -2.36
CA LEU A 221 -6.18 9.48 -1.39
C LEU A 221 -6.47 8.86 -0.02
N SER A 222 -5.41 8.53 0.70
CA SER A 222 -5.46 7.78 1.96
C SER A 222 -4.38 8.21 2.95
N GLU A 223 -4.54 7.82 4.22
CA GLU A 223 -3.50 7.89 5.25
C GLU A 223 -2.76 9.24 5.32
N PHE A 224 -3.51 10.31 5.45
CA PHE A 224 -2.95 11.65 5.60
C PHE A 224 -2.55 11.94 7.06
N CYS A 225 -1.90 11.00 7.72
CA CYS A 225 -1.44 11.15 9.11
C CYS A 225 0.07 11.42 9.11
N LEU A 226 0.51 12.21 10.09
CA LEU A 226 1.92 12.58 10.28
C LEU A 226 2.41 11.96 11.58
N LYS A 227 3.68 11.55 11.62
CA LYS A 227 4.28 10.81 12.76
C LYS A 227 4.02 11.47 14.12
N ASP A 228 4.25 12.77 14.21
CA ASP A 228 4.25 13.52 15.46
C ASP A 228 3.17 14.61 15.51
N GLU A 229 2.20 14.57 14.59
CA GLU A 229 1.10 15.54 14.57
C GLU A 229 -0.26 14.85 14.61
N PRO A 230 -1.23 15.40 15.36
CA PRO A 230 -2.60 14.91 15.30
C PRO A 230 -3.18 15.14 13.90
N TRP A 231 -4.10 14.26 13.50
CA TRP A 231 -4.84 14.47 12.27
C TRP A 231 -5.57 15.82 12.27
N GLY A 232 -5.38 16.60 11.22
CA GLY A 232 -5.98 17.92 11.07
C GLY A 232 -6.64 18.08 9.72
N TYR A 233 -7.96 18.37 9.72
CA TYR A 233 -8.73 18.52 8.49
C TYR A 233 -8.13 19.57 7.54
N GLU A 234 -7.83 20.78 8.01
CA GLU A 234 -7.29 21.85 7.14
C GLU A 234 -5.91 21.50 6.55
N SER A 235 -5.06 20.87 7.36
CA SER A 235 -3.73 20.40 6.95
C SER A 235 -3.85 19.36 5.84
N ASN A 236 -4.74 18.38 6.01
CA ASN A 236 -4.96 17.29 5.05
C ASN A 236 -5.73 17.73 3.81
N ARG A 237 -6.66 18.68 3.96
CA ARG A 237 -7.34 19.33 2.85
C ARG A 237 -6.33 19.99 1.90
N ALA A 238 -5.24 20.56 2.42
CA ALA A 238 -4.20 21.19 1.60
C ALA A 238 -3.47 20.17 0.69
N VAL A 239 -3.31 18.92 1.14
CA VAL A 239 -2.76 17.82 0.34
C VAL A 239 -3.78 17.39 -0.71
N VAL A 240 -5.03 17.13 -0.32
CA VAL A 240 -6.10 16.68 -1.23
C VAL A 240 -6.37 17.70 -2.34
N ALA A 241 -6.48 19.00 -2.00
CA ALA A 241 -6.76 20.06 -2.96
C ALA A 241 -5.68 20.20 -4.05
N ARG A 242 -4.46 19.72 -3.80
CA ARG A 242 -3.36 19.74 -4.78
C ARG A 242 -3.38 18.57 -5.77
N HIS A 243 -4.24 17.56 -5.55
CA HIS A 243 -4.45 16.40 -6.44
C HIS A 243 -5.64 16.53 -7.38
N LEU A 244 -6.51 17.51 -7.15
CA LEU A 244 -7.63 17.78 -8.03
C LEU A 244 -7.10 18.60 -9.23
N PRO A 245 -7.31 18.16 -10.48
CA PRO A 245 -7.15 19.07 -11.61
C PRO A 245 -8.08 20.27 -11.39
N LEU A 246 -7.54 21.48 -11.46
CA LEU A 246 -8.31 22.72 -11.55
C LEU A 246 -9.00 22.79 -12.91
#